data_AF-A0A150WDJ2-F1
#
_entry.id   AF-A0A150WDJ2-F1
#
_cell.length_a   1.000
_cell.length_b   1.000
_cell.length_c   1.000
_cell.angle_alpha   90.00
_cell.angle_beta   90.00
_cell.angle_gamma   90.00
#
_symmetry.space_group_name_H-M   'P 1'
#
loop_
_entity.id
_entity.type
_entity.pdbx_description
1 polymer ?
#
loop_
_entity_poly.entity_id
_entity_poly.type
_entity_poly.pdbx_seq_one_letter_code
_entity_poly.pdbx_strand_id
1 'polypeptide(L)'
;MKKLFPFFVGFFAFSNSFAQDWRTATRDSAGIAPDPHSEKRAVVQVYAARTVDWRGYFAVHSWIATKEKDANEYTTYHVIGWRVRRGQESVVVQKDIPDRHWFGARPELLEDLRGEEAEKAIPQIASLAANYAYKNTYRAYPGPNSNTFISHIIRNVPELKMELPPTAIGKDWINQGDVVGWSESKTGVQFSLLGLFGFTVGLNEGVELNLLGLNFGIDFLRPALKLPMVGRVGMKDKAF
;
A
#
# COMPACT_ATOMS: atom_id res chain seq x y z
N MET A 1 29.72 -41.50 10.71
CA MET A 1 28.87 -40.72 11.64
C MET A 1 28.47 -39.41 10.96
N LYS A 2 27.20 -39.28 10.54
CA LYS A 2 26.67 -38.09 9.87
C LYS A 2 26.47 -36.98 10.91
N LYS A 3 27.12 -35.83 10.75
CA LYS A 3 26.92 -34.64 11.59
C LYS A 3 25.63 -33.94 11.14
N LEU A 4 24.62 -33.96 12.02
CA LEU A 4 23.39 -33.18 11.87
C LEU A 4 23.72 -31.70 12.14
N PHE A 5 23.46 -30.82 11.17
CA PHE A 5 23.43 -29.37 11.39
C PHE A 5 22.07 -29.00 12.00
N PRO A 6 22.01 -28.25 13.12
CA PRO A 6 20.74 -27.82 13.68
C PRO A 6 20.17 -26.69 12.81
N PHE A 7 18.98 -26.93 12.27
CA PHE A 7 18.17 -25.92 11.59
C PHE A 7 17.65 -24.95 12.67
N PHE A 8 18.22 -23.75 12.73
CA PHE A 8 17.65 -22.68 13.54
C PHE A 8 16.36 -22.18 12.87
N VAL A 9 15.21 -22.60 13.39
CA VAL A 9 13.94 -21.93 13.09
C VAL A 9 13.92 -20.62 13.87
N GLY A 10 14.28 -19.53 13.20
CA GLY A 10 14.14 -18.19 13.74
C GLY A 10 12.66 -17.88 13.97
N PHE A 11 12.28 -17.67 15.22
CA PHE A 11 10.97 -17.17 15.59
C PHE A 11 10.90 -15.68 15.18
N PHE A 12 10.22 -15.37 14.08
CA PHE A 12 9.97 -13.97 13.71
C PHE A 12 8.99 -13.39 14.73
N ALA A 13 9.46 -12.44 15.53
CA ALA A 13 8.61 -11.65 16.40
C ALA A 13 7.71 -10.76 15.54
N PHE A 14 6.46 -11.19 15.34
CA PHE A 14 5.40 -10.31 14.88
C PHE A 14 5.19 -9.26 15.98
N SER A 15 5.53 -8.00 15.72
CA SER A 15 5.06 -6.87 16.50
C SER A 15 3.55 -6.74 16.30
N ASN A 16 2.83 -7.57 17.05
CA ASN A 16 1.38 -7.70 17.05
C ASN A 16 0.78 -6.54 17.84
N SER A 17 0.10 -5.61 17.16
CA SER A 17 -0.78 -4.64 17.82
C SER A 17 -2.11 -5.34 18.17
N PHE A 18 -2.13 -6.21 19.19
CA PHE A 18 -3.38 -6.74 19.74
C PHE A 18 -3.87 -5.90 20.93
N ALA A 19 -5.18 -5.61 20.90
CA ALA A 19 -5.98 -5.05 22.00
C ALA A 19 -5.62 -3.64 22.49
N GLN A 20 -4.97 -2.80 21.68
CA GLN A 20 -4.90 -1.38 22.01
C GLN A 20 -6.23 -0.71 21.61
N ASP A 21 -6.88 -0.02 22.54
CA ASP A 21 -8.04 0.82 22.19
C ASP A 21 -7.57 1.81 21.12
N TRP A 22 -8.08 1.64 19.91
CA TRP A 22 -7.75 2.43 18.75
C TRP A 22 -7.97 3.92 19.00
N ARG A 23 -8.84 4.28 19.96
CA ARG A 23 -9.04 5.67 20.41
C ARG A 23 -7.77 6.25 21.01
N THR A 24 -7.06 5.49 21.82
CA THR A 24 -5.83 5.89 22.54
C THR A 24 -4.53 5.52 21.82
N ALA A 25 -4.61 4.76 20.72
CA ALA A 25 -3.43 4.34 19.98
C ALA A 25 -2.70 5.54 19.35
N THR A 26 -1.36 5.50 19.37
CA THR A 26 -0.52 6.59 18.82
C THR A 26 -0.81 6.81 17.34
N ARG A 27 -0.73 8.08 16.95
CA ARG A 27 -0.76 8.59 15.56
C ARG A 27 0.44 9.50 15.31
N ASP A 28 1.47 9.39 16.14
CA ASP A 28 2.69 10.18 16.01
C ASP A 28 3.50 9.68 14.81
N SER A 29 4.40 10.53 14.33
CA SER A 29 5.35 10.17 13.28
C SER A 29 6.19 8.95 13.66
N ALA A 30 6.44 8.09 12.68
CA ALA A 30 7.36 6.97 12.82
C ALA A 30 8.84 7.36 12.66
N GLY A 31 9.14 8.61 12.29
CA GLY A 31 10.50 9.11 12.05
C GLY A 31 11.14 8.55 10.77
N ILE A 32 10.32 8.18 9.79
CA ILE A 32 10.69 7.64 8.48
C ILE A 32 10.79 8.75 7.43
N ALA A 33 9.79 9.65 7.40
CA ALA A 33 9.77 10.72 6.40
C ALA A 33 10.85 11.78 6.71
N PRO A 34 11.51 12.35 5.69
CA PRO A 34 12.46 13.42 5.93
C PRO A 34 11.75 14.69 6.43
N ASP A 35 12.44 15.47 7.25
CA ASP A 35 11.91 16.75 7.73
C ASP A 35 11.67 17.69 6.53
N PRO A 36 10.42 18.15 6.31
CA PRO A 36 10.09 18.99 5.16
C PRO A 36 10.82 20.35 5.18
N HIS A 37 11.27 20.83 6.33
CA HIS A 37 12.06 22.06 6.40
C HIS A 37 13.49 21.89 5.88
N SER A 38 14.05 20.68 5.93
CA SER A 38 15.43 20.38 5.53
C SER A 38 15.55 19.74 4.15
N GLU A 39 14.65 18.83 3.78
CA GLU A 39 14.61 18.27 2.43
C GLU A 39 13.97 19.29 1.49
N LYS A 40 14.72 19.76 0.49
CA LYS A 40 14.22 20.78 -0.46
C LYS A 40 13.64 20.19 -1.74
N ARG A 41 13.97 18.93 -2.05
CA ARG A 41 13.39 18.27 -3.22
C ARG A 41 11.92 17.96 -2.98
N ALA A 42 11.16 17.83 -4.08
CA ALA A 42 9.86 17.18 -4.01
C ALA A 42 10.01 15.73 -3.52
N VAL A 43 8.99 15.23 -2.83
CA VAL A 43 8.96 13.89 -2.24
C VAL A 43 7.59 13.26 -2.51
N VAL A 44 7.59 12.00 -2.91
CA VAL A 44 6.40 11.14 -2.92
C VAL A 44 6.74 9.86 -2.18
N GLN A 45 5.98 9.53 -1.15
CA GLN A 45 6.18 8.33 -0.34
C GLN A 45 4.89 7.53 -0.24
N VAL A 46 4.96 6.23 -0.52
CA VAL A 46 3.82 5.30 -0.39
C VAL A 46 4.02 4.46 0.86
N TYR A 47 2.96 4.34 1.66
CA TYR A 47 3.00 3.64 2.94
C TYR A 47 1.92 2.58 3.05
N ALA A 48 2.18 1.57 3.87
CA ALA A 48 1.18 0.64 4.35
C ALA A 48 1.41 0.31 5.83
N ALA A 49 0.34 0.10 6.57
CA ALA A 49 0.40 -0.35 7.96
C ALA A 49 -0.71 -1.37 8.23
N ARG A 50 -0.49 -2.30 9.17
CA ARG A 50 -1.52 -3.28 9.54
C ARG A 50 -2.78 -2.59 10.05
N THR A 51 -3.94 -3.09 9.62
CA THR A 51 -5.23 -2.60 10.13
C THR A 51 -5.42 -2.99 11.60
N VAL A 52 -6.36 -2.30 12.26
CA VAL A 52 -6.68 -2.50 13.68
C VAL A 52 -7.37 -3.84 13.91
N ASP A 53 -7.16 -4.40 15.11
CA ASP A 53 -7.75 -5.66 15.59
C ASP A 53 -7.35 -6.88 14.73
N TRP A 54 -8.17 -7.94 14.79
CA TRP A 54 -7.99 -9.17 14.04
C TRP A 54 -7.87 -8.95 12.52
N ARG A 55 -8.35 -7.83 11.99
CA ARG A 55 -8.21 -7.50 10.57
C ARG A 55 -6.75 -7.28 10.19
N GLY A 56 -5.91 -6.84 11.13
CA GLY A 56 -4.47 -6.66 10.93
C GLY A 56 -3.73 -7.95 10.56
N TYR A 57 -4.27 -9.12 10.91
CA TYR A 57 -3.73 -10.39 10.41
C TYR A 57 -3.82 -10.48 8.89
N PHE A 58 -4.88 -9.94 8.28
CA PHE A 58 -5.18 -10.15 6.86
C PHE A 58 -4.87 -8.92 6.01
N ALA A 59 -5.10 -7.73 6.54
CA ALA A 59 -5.19 -6.50 5.76
C ALA A 59 -4.27 -5.39 6.29
N VAL A 60 -3.67 -4.67 5.34
CA VAL A 60 -3.08 -3.34 5.57
C VAL A 60 -4.02 -2.23 5.14
N HIS A 61 -3.80 -1.04 5.71
CA HIS A 61 -4.30 0.24 5.20
C HIS A 61 -3.13 0.94 4.51
N SER A 62 -3.31 1.33 3.25
CA SER A 62 -2.31 2.09 2.50
C SER A 62 -2.69 3.56 2.30
N TRP A 63 -1.66 4.38 2.11
CA TRP A 63 -1.79 5.80 1.77
C TRP A 63 -0.55 6.29 1.01
N ILE A 64 -0.67 7.46 0.40
CA ILE A 64 0.43 8.16 -0.25
C ILE A 64 0.59 9.54 0.37
N ALA A 65 1.82 9.99 0.54
CA ALA A 65 2.16 11.33 0.97
C ALA A 65 2.99 12.03 -0.10
N THR A 66 2.71 13.30 -0.33
CA THR A 66 3.44 14.14 -1.27
C THR A 66 3.94 15.40 -0.58
N LYS A 67 5.07 15.92 -1.06
CA LYS A 67 5.59 17.22 -0.69
C LYS A 67 6.15 17.85 -1.95
N GLU A 68 5.66 19.03 -2.31
CA GLU A 68 6.22 19.78 -3.43
C GLU A 68 7.65 20.24 -3.11
N LYS A 69 8.39 20.60 -4.16
CA LYS A 69 9.72 21.19 -4.03
C LYS A 69 9.64 22.45 -3.16
N ASP A 70 10.59 22.61 -2.25
CA ASP A 70 10.71 23.71 -1.29
C ASP A 70 9.51 23.89 -0.32
N ALA A 71 8.49 23.01 -0.37
CA ALA A 71 7.37 23.06 0.54
C ALA A 71 7.75 22.56 1.94
N ASN A 72 7.17 23.19 2.97
CA ASN A 72 7.44 22.87 4.37
C ASN A 72 6.41 21.90 4.99
N GLU A 73 5.48 21.36 4.20
CA GLU A 73 4.43 20.47 4.69
C GLU A 73 4.09 19.38 3.68
N TYR A 74 3.81 18.18 4.19
CA TYR A 74 3.30 17.06 3.40
C TYR A 74 1.78 17.14 3.24
N THR A 75 1.30 16.69 2.08
CA THR A 75 -0.11 16.38 1.83
C THR A 75 -0.26 14.86 1.80
N THR A 76 -1.23 14.32 2.52
CA THR A 76 -1.55 12.88 2.50
C THR A 76 -2.83 12.61 1.72
N TYR A 77 -2.89 11.45 1.06
CA TYR A 77 -4.03 10.99 0.29
C TYR A 77 -4.34 9.55 0.68
N HIS A 78 -5.58 9.31 1.10
CA HIS A 78 -6.06 7.96 1.42
C HIS A 78 -7.58 7.90 1.48
N VAL A 79 -8.13 6.69 1.57
CA VAL A 79 -9.57 6.49 1.73
C VAL A 79 -9.91 6.03 3.14
N ILE A 80 -10.89 6.68 3.76
CA ILE A 80 -11.38 6.38 5.11
C ILE A 80 -12.86 5.98 5.07
N GLY A 81 -13.16 4.73 5.42
CA GLY A 81 -14.52 4.18 5.30
C GLY A 81 -15.58 4.75 6.25
N TRP A 82 -15.22 5.12 7.49
CA TRP A 82 -16.20 5.65 8.44
C TRP A 82 -16.70 7.06 8.10
N ARG A 83 -16.00 7.78 7.23
CA ARG A 83 -16.44 9.09 6.70
C ARG A 83 -17.68 8.96 5.82
N VAL A 84 -17.72 7.94 4.98
CA VAL A 84 -18.86 7.64 4.10
C VAL A 84 -20.13 7.40 4.92
N ARG A 85 -20.03 6.71 6.06
CA ARG A 85 -21.16 6.51 6.98
C ARG A 85 -21.71 7.80 7.59
N ARG A 86 -20.95 8.90 7.53
CA ARG A 86 -21.34 10.24 7.99
C ARG A 86 -21.68 11.19 6.84
N GLY A 87 -21.91 10.65 5.63
CA GLY A 87 -22.26 11.44 4.44
C GLY A 87 -21.09 12.26 3.86
N GLN A 88 -19.85 11.92 4.21
CA GLN A 88 -18.65 12.59 3.71
C GLN A 88 -17.96 11.74 2.63
N GLU A 89 -17.20 12.38 1.74
CA GLU A 89 -16.34 11.65 0.79
C GLU A 89 -15.35 10.74 1.53
N SER A 90 -15.12 9.57 0.93
CA SER A 90 -14.22 8.51 1.37
C SER A 90 -12.76 8.94 1.20
N VAL A 91 -12.45 9.63 0.10
CA VAL A 91 -11.13 10.19 -0.17
C VAL A 91 -10.86 11.35 0.79
N VAL A 92 -9.68 11.33 1.39
CA VAL A 92 -9.18 12.36 2.29
C VAL A 92 -7.87 12.87 1.72
N VAL A 93 -7.84 14.18 1.44
CA VAL A 93 -6.65 14.92 1.03
C VAL A 93 -6.44 16.03 2.04
N GLN A 94 -5.34 16.00 2.77
CA GLN A 94 -5.08 16.97 3.83
C GLN A 94 -3.59 17.11 4.13
N LYS A 95 -3.20 18.27 4.67
CA LYS A 95 -1.88 18.43 5.30
C LYS A 95 -1.82 17.57 6.56
N ASP A 96 -0.85 16.68 6.65
CA ASP A 96 -0.73 15.71 7.75
C ASP A 96 0.68 15.14 7.84
N ILE A 97 0.94 14.40 8.91
CA ILE A 97 2.17 13.64 9.12
C ILE A 97 2.20 12.48 8.11
N PRO A 98 3.20 12.41 7.22
CA PRO A 98 3.27 11.43 6.15
C PRO A 98 3.41 9.99 6.65
N ASP A 99 4.14 9.77 7.74
CA ASP A 99 4.52 8.46 8.25
C ASP A 99 3.92 8.18 9.64
N ARG A 100 2.74 8.73 9.91
CA ARG A 100 2.05 8.50 11.18
C ARG A 100 1.78 7.02 11.42
N HIS A 101 1.84 6.61 12.69
CA HIS A 101 1.31 5.31 13.09
C HIS A 101 -0.17 5.20 12.70
N TRP A 102 -0.53 4.08 12.06
CA TRP A 102 -1.92 3.77 11.77
C TRP A 102 -2.55 3.10 12.97
N PHE A 103 -3.07 3.91 13.89
CA PHE A 103 -3.69 3.44 15.14
C PHE A 103 -2.75 2.48 15.90
N GLY A 104 -1.51 2.93 16.15
CA GLY A 104 -0.48 2.14 16.84
C GLY A 104 0.37 1.24 15.94
N ALA A 105 -0.10 0.88 14.73
CA ALA A 105 0.71 0.13 13.79
C ALA A 105 1.74 1.04 13.11
N ARG A 106 3.03 0.72 13.28
CA ARG A 106 4.12 1.43 12.58
C ARG A 106 4.01 1.20 11.06
N PRO A 107 4.04 2.26 10.23
CA PRO A 107 4.02 2.11 8.78
C PRO A 107 5.32 1.52 8.24
N GLU A 108 5.16 0.75 7.16
CA GLU A 108 6.22 0.40 6.23
C GLU A 108 6.22 1.41 5.08
N LEU A 109 7.42 1.87 4.70
CA LEU A 109 7.66 2.66 3.51
C LEU A 109 7.84 1.72 2.31
N LEU A 110 6.90 1.79 1.36
CA LEU A 110 6.87 0.95 0.17
C LEU A 110 7.62 1.58 -0.99
N GLU A 111 7.53 2.90 -1.13
CA GLU A 111 8.16 3.67 -2.22
C GLU A 111 8.62 5.04 -1.71
N ASP A 112 9.74 5.54 -2.23
CA ASP A 112 10.30 6.87 -1.93
C ASP A 112 10.89 7.52 -3.19
N LEU A 113 10.05 8.28 -3.89
CA LEU A 113 10.48 9.11 -5.02
C LEU A 113 10.89 10.50 -4.54
N ARG A 114 11.98 11.03 -5.09
CA ARG A 114 12.45 12.38 -4.78
C ARG A 114 12.90 13.14 -6.02
N GLY A 115 12.87 14.46 -5.94
CA GLY A 115 13.32 15.34 -7.02
C GLY A 115 12.41 15.27 -8.24
N GLU A 116 12.97 15.22 -9.43
CA GLU A 116 12.22 15.36 -10.69
C GLU A 116 11.12 14.31 -10.88
N GLU A 117 11.32 13.05 -10.47
CA GLU A 117 10.28 12.02 -10.56
C GLU A 117 9.11 12.33 -9.62
N ALA A 118 9.40 12.79 -8.40
CA ALA A 118 8.36 13.25 -7.49
C ALA A 118 7.62 14.49 -8.07
N GLU A 119 8.34 15.46 -8.63
CA GLU A 119 7.73 16.65 -9.25
C GLU A 119 6.75 16.29 -10.37
N LYS A 120 7.04 15.25 -11.17
CA LYS A 120 6.14 14.75 -12.22
C LYS A 120 4.95 13.97 -11.65
N ALA A 121 5.16 13.18 -10.61
CA ALA A 121 4.14 12.33 -10.01
C ALA A 121 3.07 13.13 -9.25
N ILE A 122 3.46 14.17 -8.50
CA ILE A 122 2.58 14.94 -7.61
C ILE A 122 1.30 15.47 -8.29
N PRO A 123 1.35 16.20 -9.43
CA PRO A 123 0.15 16.71 -10.07
C PRO A 123 -0.77 15.59 -10.58
N GLN A 124 -0.22 14.45 -11.00
CA GLN A 124 -0.99 13.29 -11.45
C GLN A 124 -1.72 12.63 -10.26
N ILE A 125 -1.02 12.44 -9.13
CA ILE A 125 -1.60 11.93 -7.87
C ILE A 125 -2.76 12.81 -7.42
N ALA A 126 -2.56 14.14 -7.41
CA ALA A 126 -3.59 15.09 -7.02
C ALA A 126 -4.83 15.02 -7.94
N SER A 127 -4.62 14.93 -9.25
CA SER A 127 -5.69 14.80 -10.24
C SER A 127 -6.48 13.50 -10.09
N LEU A 128 -5.80 12.37 -9.93
CA LEU A 128 -6.43 11.06 -9.74
C LEU A 128 -7.22 10.99 -8.43
N ALA A 129 -6.70 11.60 -7.36
CA ALA A 129 -7.41 11.68 -6.09
C ALA A 129 -8.71 12.49 -6.20
N ALA A 130 -8.67 13.64 -6.89
CA ALA A 130 -9.83 14.50 -7.08
C ALA A 130 -10.93 13.84 -7.95
N ASN A 131 -10.53 13.03 -8.93
CA ASN A 131 -11.42 12.40 -9.91
C ASN A 131 -11.72 10.93 -9.60
N TYR A 132 -11.43 10.46 -8.38
CA TYR A 132 -11.59 9.06 -8.04
C TYR A 132 -13.06 8.61 -8.08
N ALA A 133 -13.36 7.59 -8.89
CA ALA A 133 -14.72 7.12 -9.16
C ALA A 133 -15.48 6.65 -7.90
N TYR A 134 -14.77 6.19 -6.87
CA TYR A 134 -15.37 5.67 -5.64
C TYR A 134 -15.26 6.62 -4.45
N LYS A 135 -15.15 7.93 -4.69
CA LYS A 135 -15.09 8.94 -3.62
C LYS A 135 -16.30 8.96 -2.67
N ASN A 136 -17.43 8.35 -3.04
CA ASN A 136 -18.63 8.22 -2.19
C ASN A 136 -18.93 6.77 -1.78
N THR A 137 -18.05 5.82 -2.09
CA THR A 137 -18.28 4.39 -1.86
C THR A 137 -17.12 3.81 -1.08
N TYR A 138 -17.42 2.94 -0.12
CA TYR A 138 -16.38 2.19 0.60
C TYR A 138 -16.88 0.78 0.93
N ARG A 139 -16.07 -0.23 0.59
CA ARG A 139 -16.26 -1.62 0.97
C ARG A 139 -14.95 -2.17 1.49
N ALA A 140 -14.90 -2.51 2.78
CA ALA A 140 -13.69 -3.06 3.40
C ALA A 140 -13.18 -4.33 2.68
N TYR A 141 -14.08 -5.15 2.15
CA TYR A 141 -13.79 -6.35 1.38
C TYR A 141 -14.83 -6.57 0.27
N PRO A 142 -14.44 -7.03 -0.93
CA PRO A 142 -13.06 -7.07 -1.46
C PRO A 142 -12.54 -5.67 -1.87
N GLY A 143 -13.42 -4.69 -2.01
CA GLY A 143 -13.14 -3.33 -2.46
C GLY A 143 -14.41 -2.68 -3.02
N PRO A 144 -14.37 -1.38 -3.38
CA PRO A 144 -13.23 -0.47 -3.32
C PRO A 144 -12.93 0.04 -1.89
N ASN A 145 -11.65 0.09 -1.52
CA ASN A 145 -11.15 0.57 -0.23
C ASN A 145 -9.85 1.40 -0.39
N SER A 146 -9.09 1.62 0.70
CA SER A 146 -7.80 2.33 0.63
C SER A 146 -6.76 1.65 -0.24
N ASN A 147 -6.68 0.33 -0.21
CA ASN A 147 -5.78 -0.42 -1.10
C ASN A 147 -6.21 -0.26 -2.55
N THR A 148 -7.50 -0.35 -2.86
CA THR A 148 -8.01 -0.08 -4.22
C THR A 148 -7.67 1.34 -4.70
N PHE A 149 -7.78 2.34 -3.82
CA PHE A 149 -7.45 3.72 -4.15
C PHE A 149 -5.97 3.92 -4.47
N ILE A 150 -5.07 3.43 -3.61
CA ILE A 150 -3.63 3.56 -3.84
C ILE A 150 -3.19 2.72 -5.05
N SER A 151 -3.75 1.52 -5.21
CA SER A 151 -3.51 0.66 -6.37
C SER A 151 -3.97 1.30 -7.69
N HIS A 152 -5.07 2.05 -7.67
CA HIS A 152 -5.51 2.87 -8.81
C HIS A 152 -4.53 4.00 -9.12
N ILE A 153 -4.01 4.69 -8.10
CA ILE A 153 -2.98 5.73 -8.29
C ILE A 153 -1.71 5.13 -8.90
N ILE A 154 -1.19 4.04 -8.32
CA ILE A 154 0.02 3.37 -8.81
C ILE A 154 -0.11 3.01 -10.30
N ARG A 155 -1.22 2.36 -10.71
CA ARG A 155 -1.46 2.02 -12.12
C ARG A 155 -1.53 3.21 -13.06
N ASN A 156 -1.83 4.41 -12.57
CA ASN A 156 -2.08 5.59 -13.40
C ASN A 156 -1.02 6.69 -13.26
N VAL A 157 0.01 6.50 -12.44
CA VAL A 157 1.15 7.43 -12.30
C VAL A 157 2.42 6.72 -12.79
N PRO A 158 2.99 7.10 -13.95
CA PRO A 158 4.14 6.40 -14.56
C PRO A 158 5.39 6.29 -13.68
N GLU A 159 5.58 7.24 -12.76
CA GLU A 159 6.73 7.26 -11.86
C GLU A 159 6.60 6.24 -10.71
N LEU A 160 5.40 5.76 -10.40
CA LEU A 160 5.17 4.74 -9.37
C LEU A 160 5.26 3.33 -9.97
N LYS A 161 6.47 2.77 -10.03
CA LYS A 161 6.75 1.45 -10.61
C LYS A 161 6.86 0.35 -9.54
N MET A 162 5.92 0.37 -8.62
CA MET A 162 5.86 -0.52 -7.45
C MET A 162 4.58 -1.34 -7.43
N GLU A 163 4.49 -2.29 -6.51
CA GLU A 163 3.26 -3.05 -6.23
C GLU A 163 2.90 -2.98 -4.73
N LEU A 164 1.62 -3.05 -4.41
CA LEU A 164 1.22 -3.13 -3.01
C LEU A 164 1.50 -4.53 -2.46
N PRO A 165 1.81 -4.67 -1.15
CA PRO A 165 2.10 -5.97 -0.55
C PRO A 165 0.90 -6.92 -0.72
N PRO A 166 1.11 -8.26 -0.68
CA PRO A 166 0.01 -9.24 -0.83
C PRO A 166 -1.03 -9.16 0.30
N THR A 167 -0.73 -8.47 1.40
CA THR A 167 -1.65 -8.16 2.50
C THR A 167 -2.55 -6.95 2.21
N ALA A 168 -2.40 -6.27 1.07
CA ALA A 168 -3.22 -5.13 0.67
C ALA A 168 -4.53 -5.61 0.01
N ILE A 169 -5.40 -6.23 0.82
CA ILE A 169 -6.72 -6.71 0.36
C ILE A 169 -7.48 -5.58 -0.33
N GLY A 170 -7.81 -5.80 -1.61
CA GLY A 170 -8.47 -4.84 -2.50
C GLY A 170 -7.56 -4.18 -3.52
N LYS A 171 -6.24 -4.44 -3.52
CA LYS A 171 -5.32 -4.03 -4.60
C LYS A 171 -5.69 -4.62 -5.97
N ASP A 172 -6.36 -5.77 -5.97
CA ASP A 172 -6.77 -6.49 -7.18
C ASP A 172 -8.13 -6.03 -7.72
N TRP A 173 -8.78 -5.04 -7.08
CA TRP A 173 -9.90 -4.32 -7.68
C TRP A 173 -9.36 -3.34 -8.72
N ILE A 174 -9.38 -3.72 -9.99
CA ILE A 174 -8.78 -2.94 -11.08
C ILE A 174 -9.68 -1.75 -11.41
N ASN A 175 -9.18 -0.52 -11.23
CA ASN A 175 -9.88 0.74 -11.55
C ASN A 175 -11.36 0.72 -11.12
N GLN A 176 -12.30 0.66 -12.08
CA GLN A 176 -13.74 0.67 -11.85
C GLN A 176 -14.37 -0.73 -11.75
N GLY A 177 -13.57 -1.75 -11.43
CA GLY A 177 -13.98 -3.15 -11.43
C GLY A 177 -13.72 -3.85 -12.76
N ASP A 178 -12.71 -3.39 -13.51
CA ASP A 178 -12.33 -3.95 -14.80
C ASP A 178 -11.88 -5.41 -14.64
N VAL A 179 -12.21 -6.25 -15.63
CA VAL A 179 -11.88 -7.69 -15.59
C VAL A 179 -10.42 -7.95 -15.97
N VAL A 180 -9.85 -7.10 -16.82
CA VAL A 180 -8.45 -7.17 -17.28
C VAL A 180 -7.85 -5.78 -17.22
N GLY A 181 -6.59 -5.69 -16.82
CA GLY A 181 -5.83 -4.44 -16.83
C GLY A 181 -4.33 -4.67 -16.73
N TRP A 182 -3.59 -3.58 -16.65
CA TRP A 182 -2.18 -3.62 -16.30
C TRP A 182 -2.01 -4.01 -14.82
N SER A 183 -0.95 -4.76 -14.54
CA SER A 183 -0.41 -4.94 -13.19
C SER A 183 -0.06 -3.59 -12.54
N GLU A 184 0.10 -3.54 -11.22
CA GLU A 184 0.36 -2.28 -10.49
C GLU A 184 1.59 -1.55 -11.01
N SER A 185 2.72 -2.26 -11.14
CA SER A 185 3.97 -1.72 -11.68
C SER A 185 3.93 -1.43 -13.18
N LYS A 186 2.85 -1.83 -13.87
CA LYS A 186 2.68 -1.75 -15.34
C LYS A 186 3.72 -2.53 -16.13
N THR A 187 4.37 -3.51 -15.50
CA THR A 187 5.36 -4.39 -16.15
C THR A 187 4.76 -5.70 -16.67
N GLY A 188 3.46 -5.87 -16.51
CA GLY A 188 2.69 -6.99 -17.07
C GLY A 188 1.18 -6.82 -16.88
N VAL A 189 0.43 -7.92 -16.90
CA VAL A 189 -1.04 -7.91 -16.99
C VAL A 189 -1.68 -8.58 -15.79
N GLN A 190 -2.92 -8.18 -15.51
CA GLN A 190 -3.75 -8.72 -14.45
C GLN A 190 -5.14 -9.05 -14.96
N PHE A 191 -5.63 -10.23 -14.58
CA PHE A 191 -7.04 -10.61 -14.65
C PHE A 191 -7.62 -10.58 -13.24
N SER A 192 -8.82 -10.02 -13.06
CA SER A 192 -9.48 -9.97 -11.76
C SER A 192 -11.01 -9.92 -11.88
N LEU A 193 -11.68 -10.77 -11.13
CA LEU A 193 -13.13 -10.75 -10.96
C LEU A 193 -13.46 -10.03 -9.67
N LEU A 194 -13.70 -8.72 -9.77
CA LEU A 194 -14.10 -7.85 -8.65
C LEU A 194 -13.15 -7.91 -7.43
N GLY A 195 -11.86 -8.19 -7.67
CA GLY A 195 -10.87 -8.35 -6.59
C GLY A 195 -11.03 -9.63 -5.77
N LEU A 196 -11.90 -10.58 -6.16
CA LEU A 196 -12.12 -11.85 -5.47
C LEU A 196 -11.31 -12.99 -6.07
N PHE A 197 -11.24 -13.07 -7.39
CA PHE A 197 -10.53 -14.14 -8.07
C PHE A 197 -9.70 -13.53 -9.18
N GLY A 198 -8.40 -13.79 -9.20
CA GLY A 198 -7.55 -13.14 -10.17
C GLY A 198 -6.20 -13.78 -10.29
N PHE A 199 -5.49 -13.37 -11.34
CA PHE A 199 -4.13 -13.79 -11.60
C PHE A 199 -3.36 -12.62 -12.20
N THR A 200 -2.12 -12.44 -11.75
CA THR A 200 -1.23 -11.36 -12.20
C THR A 200 0.08 -11.97 -12.66
N VAL A 201 0.58 -11.49 -13.80
CA VAL A 201 1.95 -11.74 -14.25
C VAL A 201 2.60 -10.42 -14.58
N GLY A 202 3.73 -10.12 -13.95
CA GLY A 202 4.52 -8.93 -14.22
C GLY A 202 5.98 -9.13 -13.85
N LEU A 203 6.85 -8.23 -14.29
CA LEU A 203 8.27 -8.30 -13.94
C LEU A 203 8.49 -7.97 -12.47
N ASN A 204 7.74 -7.00 -11.91
CA ASN A 204 7.81 -6.66 -10.50
C ASN A 204 6.96 -7.62 -9.65
N GLU A 205 5.76 -7.96 -10.14
CA GLU A 205 4.81 -8.79 -9.42
C GLU A 205 5.22 -10.27 -9.41
N GLY A 206 6.02 -10.70 -10.39
CA GLY A 206 6.24 -12.11 -10.66
C GLY A 206 4.93 -12.79 -11.09
N VAL A 207 4.56 -13.87 -10.41
CA VAL A 207 3.32 -14.60 -10.64
C VAL A 207 2.48 -14.61 -9.38
N GLU A 208 1.28 -14.05 -9.43
CA GLU A 208 0.35 -13.99 -8.30
C GLU A 208 -1.01 -14.61 -8.62
N LEU A 209 -1.58 -15.33 -7.67
CA LEU A 209 -2.95 -15.84 -7.63
C LEU A 209 -3.70 -15.16 -6.49
N ASN A 210 -4.79 -14.47 -6.82
CA ASN A 210 -5.75 -13.94 -5.86
C ASN A 210 -6.92 -14.91 -5.70
N LEU A 211 -7.13 -15.42 -4.50
CA LEU A 211 -8.26 -16.26 -4.13
C LEU A 211 -9.00 -15.67 -2.92
N LEU A 212 -10.23 -15.21 -3.13
CA LEU A 212 -11.06 -14.54 -2.14
C LEU A 212 -10.34 -13.35 -1.47
N GLY A 213 -9.63 -12.55 -2.25
CA GLY A 213 -8.83 -11.40 -1.76
C GLY A 213 -7.50 -11.78 -1.11
N LEU A 214 -7.17 -13.07 -1.03
CA LEU A 214 -5.90 -13.56 -0.50
C LEU A 214 -4.91 -13.77 -1.64
N ASN A 215 -3.80 -13.05 -1.60
CA ASN A 215 -2.77 -13.10 -2.64
C ASN A 215 -1.66 -14.09 -2.28
N PHE A 216 -1.43 -15.03 -3.19
CA PHE A 216 -0.33 -15.98 -3.18
C PHE A 216 0.55 -15.69 -4.37
N GLY A 217 1.87 -15.66 -4.21
CA GLY A 217 2.72 -15.39 -5.36
C GLY A 217 4.18 -15.74 -5.17
N ILE A 218 4.89 -15.69 -6.28
CA ILE A 218 6.33 -15.89 -6.37
C ILE A 218 6.88 -14.75 -7.19
N ASP A 219 7.77 -13.96 -6.59
CA ASP A 219 8.57 -12.96 -7.29
C ASP A 219 9.89 -13.60 -7.72
N PHE A 220 10.19 -13.55 -9.01
CA PHE A 220 11.40 -14.12 -9.60
C PHE A 220 12.54 -13.11 -9.70
N LEU A 221 12.23 -11.82 -9.85
CA LEU A 221 13.24 -10.77 -10.01
C LEU A 221 13.89 -10.42 -8.68
N ARG A 222 13.08 -10.37 -7.63
CA ARG A 222 13.50 -10.18 -6.25
C ARG A 222 13.05 -11.41 -5.45
N PRO A 223 13.71 -12.58 -5.62
CA PRO A 223 13.30 -13.88 -5.08
C PRO A 223 12.58 -13.81 -3.72
N ALA A 224 11.27 -14.01 -3.74
CA ALA A 224 10.43 -13.99 -2.55
C ALA A 224 9.13 -14.78 -2.76
N LEU A 225 8.65 -15.37 -1.66
CA LEU A 225 7.28 -15.87 -1.56
C LEU A 225 6.37 -14.74 -1.07
N LYS A 226 5.21 -14.60 -1.71
CA LYS A 226 4.15 -13.69 -1.32
C LYS A 226 3.02 -14.51 -0.73
N LEU A 227 2.77 -14.29 0.54
CA LEU A 227 1.82 -15.09 1.30
C LEU A 227 0.75 -14.19 1.90
N PRO A 228 -0.52 -14.63 1.90
CA PRO A 228 -1.55 -13.92 2.61
C PRO A 228 -1.19 -13.91 4.09
N MET A 229 -1.62 -12.85 4.78
CA MET A 229 -1.37 -12.59 6.20
C MET A 229 0.09 -12.33 6.57
N VAL A 230 1.04 -13.14 6.11
CA VAL A 230 2.47 -13.02 6.42
C VAL A 230 3.10 -11.85 5.66
N GLY A 231 2.70 -11.63 4.41
CA GLY A 231 3.35 -10.64 3.54
C GLY A 231 4.41 -11.29 2.65
N ARG A 232 5.47 -10.54 2.37
CA ARG A 232 6.59 -10.98 1.53
C ARG A 232 7.67 -11.65 2.38
N VAL A 233 8.10 -12.85 1.98
CA VAL A 233 9.14 -13.65 2.64
C VAL A 233 10.26 -13.93 1.64
N GLY A 234 11.41 -13.28 1.84
CA GLY A 234 12.56 -13.38 0.94
C GLY A 234 13.26 -12.04 0.79
N MET A 235 13.72 -11.72 -0.42
CA MET A 235 14.28 -10.40 -0.71
C MET A 235 13.21 -9.31 -0.52
N LYS A 236 13.61 -8.15 0.00
CA LYS A 236 12.73 -6.97 0.07
C LYS A 236 12.27 -6.58 -1.33
N ASP A 237 11.08 -6.03 -1.45
CA ASP A 237 10.67 -5.45 -2.73
C ASP A 237 11.51 -4.20 -3.06
N LYS A 238 11.56 -3.82 -4.34
CA LYS A 238 12.15 -2.56 -4.81
C LYS A 238 11.62 -2.25 -6.21
N ALA A 239 11.08 -1.06 -6.40
CA ALA A 239 10.67 -0.57 -7.70
C ALA A 239 11.83 -0.42 -8.71
N PHE A 240 11.45 -0.38 -9.98
CA PHE A 240 12.33 -0.28 -11.15
C PHE A 240 12.90 1.12 -11.40
#